data_AF-W4P906-F1
#
_entry.id   AF-W4P906-F1
#
_cell.length_a   1.000
_cell.length_b   1.000
_cell.length_c   1.000
_cell.angle_alpha   90.00
_cell.angle_beta   90.00
_cell.angle_gamma   90.00
#
_symmetry.space_group_name_H-M   'P 1'
#
loop_
_entity.id
_entity.type
_entity.pdbx_description
1 polymer ?
#
loop_
_entity_poly.entity_id
_entity_poly.type
_entity_poly.pdbx_seq_one_letter_code
_entity_poly.pdbx_strand_id
1 'polypeptide(L)'
;MKKTKKISLLAALTALTLIGVSCGNKQKNAAAEPTVAEQAGNTALEVDSLLANAGNLAGQEVTVEGVCTHTCKHGAKKIFLMGSDDTQTIRVEAGALGAFDAKCVNSIVRVKGYLKEQRIDEAYLQEWEAQINAQSEKKHGEGEEGCSTEKKARGETAATSADRIADFRAKIAANKEKSGKDYLSFYYIEATSYDIQE
;
A
#
# COMPACT_ATOMS: atom_id res chain seq x y z
N MET A 1 32.30 -31.57 -27.90
CA MET A 1 31.95 -32.75 -28.73
C MET A 1 32.12 -34.01 -27.90
N LYS A 2 31.06 -34.83 -27.79
CA LYS A 2 31.04 -36.32 -27.78
C LYS A 2 32.12 -37.04 -26.92
N LYS A 3 31.81 -37.77 -25.84
CA LYS A 3 31.04 -39.03 -25.81
C LYS A 3 30.84 -39.51 -24.37
N THR A 4 29.66 -40.08 -24.12
CA THR A 4 29.30 -40.86 -22.93
C THR A 4 29.61 -42.35 -23.12
N LYS A 5 29.47 -43.12 -22.01
CA LYS A 5 29.21 -44.57 -21.89
C LYS A 5 30.47 -45.47 -21.96
N LYS A 6 30.65 -46.55 -21.17
CA LYS A 6 29.74 -47.38 -20.35
C LYS A 6 30.52 -48.59 -19.71
N ILE A 7 29.87 -49.31 -18.77
CA ILE A 7 30.01 -50.77 -18.46
C ILE A 7 31.20 -51.13 -17.54
N SER A 8 31.11 -51.90 -16.43
CA SER A 8 30.19 -52.98 -16.04
C SER A 8 30.31 -53.40 -14.56
N LEU A 9 29.27 -54.13 -14.09
CA LEU A 9 29.28 -55.23 -13.10
C LEU A 9 29.53 -54.90 -11.61
N LEU A 10 28.82 -55.45 -10.61
CA LEU A 10 27.91 -56.60 -10.54
C LEU A 10 27.05 -56.50 -9.24
N ALA A 11 25.95 -57.22 -9.26
CA ALA A 11 24.82 -57.28 -8.33
C ALA A 11 25.11 -57.85 -6.92
N ALA A 12 24.23 -57.54 -5.96
CA ALA A 12 23.52 -58.58 -5.20
C ALA A 12 22.25 -57.99 -4.54
N LEU A 13 21.21 -58.82 -4.57
CA LEU A 13 19.79 -58.59 -4.32
C LEU A 13 19.41 -59.13 -2.92
N THR A 14 18.50 -58.46 -2.19
CA THR A 14 17.57 -59.07 -1.21
C THR A 14 16.48 -58.03 -0.84
N ALA A 15 15.28 -58.08 -1.43
CA ALA A 15 14.02 -58.71 -0.94
C ALA A 15 13.40 -58.01 0.30
N LEU A 16 12.37 -57.17 0.12
CA LEU A 16 10.92 -57.35 0.44
C LEU A 16 10.64 -57.73 1.92
N THR A 17 9.91 -56.96 2.75
CA THR A 17 8.42 -56.88 2.86
C THR A 17 8.04 -55.82 3.94
N LEU A 18 7.17 -54.82 3.70
CA LEU A 18 5.71 -54.70 3.93
C LEU A 18 5.20 -54.33 5.38
N ILE A 19 4.39 -53.25 5.41
CA ILE A 19 3.25 -52.87 6.29
C ILE A 19 3.50 -52.04 7.57
N GLY A 20 2.71 -50.96 7.72
CA GLY A 20 2.29 -50.41 9.02
C GLY A 20 1.87 -48.94 9.02
N VAL A 21 0.57 -48.66 8.96
CA VAL A 21 -0.05 -47.36 9.33
C VAL A 21 -0.16 -47.30 10.86
N SER A 22 0.22 -46.20 11.51
CA SER A 22 -0.44 -45.72 12.75
C SER A 22 0.08 -44.36 13.22
N CYS A 23 -0.87 -43.50 13.65
CA CYS A 23 -0.68 -42.24 14.36
C CYS A 23 0.26 -42.33 15.57
N GLY A 24 0.98 -41.23 15.86
CA GLY A 24 1.76 -41.08 17.09
C GLY A 24 2.42 -39.70 17.21
N ASN A 25 1.68 -38.76 17.81
CA ASN A 25 2.10 -37.41 18.21
C ASN A 25 3.43 -37.40 19.00
N LYS A 26 4.40 -36.57 18.58
CA LYS A 26 5.39 -35.96 19.49
C LYS A 26 5.77 -34.57 19.02
N GLN A 27 5.12 -33.59 19.66
CA GLN A 27 5.56 -32.20 19.81
C GLN A 27 7.10 -32.11 19.95
N LYS A 28 7.69 -31.29 19.08
CA LYS A 28 8.86 -30.49 19.42
C LYS A 28 8.49 -29.04 19.14
N ASN A 29 8.28 -28.30 20.23
CA ASN A 29 8.30 -26.85 20.23
C ASN A 29 9.66 -26.39 19.71
N ALA A 30 9.67 -25.87 18.49
CA ALA A 30 10.64 -24.89 18.05
C ALA A 30 9.81 -23.67 17.67
N ALA A 31 9.96 -22.59 18.44
CA ALA A 31 9.40 -21.29 18.11
C ALA A 31 10.02 -20.87 16.77
N ALA A 32 9.26 -21.06 15.70
CA ALA A 32 9.50 -20.41 14.42
C ALA A 32 8.86 -19.03 14.52
N GLU A 33 9.67 -17.99 14.31
CA GLU A 33 9.17 -16.64 14.06
C GLU A 33 8.19 -16.69 12.88
N PRO A 34 7.05 -15.97 12.94
CA PRO A 34 6.12 -15.95 11.83
C PRO A 34 6.78 -15.26 10.64
N THR A 35 7.10 -16.04 9.61
CA THR A 35 7.42 -15.51 8.28
C THR A 35 6.17 -14.82 7.75
N VAL A 36 6.30 -13.53 7.41
CA VAL A 36 5.27 -12.60 6.92
C VAL A 36 4.49 -13.11 5.68
N ALA A 37 4.89 -14.22 5.07
CA ALA A 37 4.29 -14.77 3.86
C ALA A 37 3.08 -15.70 4.09
N GLU A 38 2.76 -16.10 5.33
CA GLU A 38 1.72 -17.13 5.59
C GLU A 38 0.47 -16.61 6.34
N GLN A 39 0.34 -15.29 6.57
CA GLN A 39 -0.89 -14.66 7.08
C GLN A 39 -1.69 -13.92 6.00
N ALA A 40 -1.29 -14.01 4.72
CA ALA A 40 -1.91 -13.32 3.59
C ALA A 40 -3.24 -13.95 3.11
N GLY A 41 -3.93 -14.68 3.98
CA GLY A 41 -5.28 -15.20 3.73
C GLY A 41 -6.14 -14.96 4.95
N ASN A 42 -7.07 -14.01 4.85
CA ASN A 42 -8.20 -13.72 5.76
C ASN A 42 -8.06 -12.71 6.92
N THR A 43 -6.89 -12.17 7.26
CA THR A 43 -6.83 -11.11 8.29
C THR A 43 -6.56 -9.74 7.64
N ALA A 44 -7.47 -8.79 7.83
CA ALA A 44 -7.27 -7.41 7.39
C ALA A 44 -6.12 -6.76 8.17
N LEU A 45 -5.30 -5.96 7.49
CA LEU A 45 -4.29 -5.12 8.10
C LEU A 45 -4.94 -3.89 8.73
N GLU A 46 -4.46 -3.47 9.89
CA GLU A 46 -4.74 -2.13 10.41
C GLU A 46 -4.00 -1.08 9.56
N VAL A 47 -4.59 0.12 9.43
CA VAL A 47 -3.99 1.23 8.66
C VAL A 47 -2.56 1.56 9.13
N ASP A 48 -2.30 1.54 10.44
CA ASP A 48 -0.96 1.82 10.98
C ASP A 48 0.07 0.77 10.52
N SER A 49 -0.33 -0.50 10.50
CA SER A 49 0.54 -1.61 10.06
C SER A 49 0.79 -1.55 8.57
N LEU A 50 -0.23 -1.19 7.78
CA LEU A 50 -0.09 -0.95 6.34
C LEU A 50 0.91 0.18 6.08
N LEU A 51 0.77 1.32 6.74
CA LEU A 51 1.62 2.50 6.53
C LEU A 51 3.08 2.26 6.96
N ALA A 52 3.29 1.57 8.08
CA ALA A 52 4.63 1.19 8.53
C ALA A 52 5.38 0.29 7.53
N ASN A 53 4.65 -0.49 6.73
CA ASN A 53 5.19 -1.44 5.75
C ASN A 53 4.94 -1.03 4.29
N ALA A 54 4.45 0.19 4.04
CA ALA A 54 3.88 0.57 2.76
C ALA A 54 4.87 0.47 1.59
N GLY A 55 6.15 0.78 1.82
CA GLY A 55 7.19 0.64 0.80
C GLY A 55 7.41 -0.80 0.33
N ASN A 56 7.19 -1.79 1.20
CA ASN A 56 7.31 -3.22 0.85
C ASN A 56 6.03 -3.75 0.20
N LEU A 57 4.88 -3.18 0.56
CA LEU A 57 3.56 -3.59 0.07
C LEU A 57 3.13 -2.84 -1.20
N ALA A 58 3.88 -1.83 -1.64
CA ALA A 58 3.57 -1.06 -2.83
C ALA A 58 3.42 -1.97 -4.07
N GLY A 59 2.33 -1.78 -4.81
CA GLY A 59 1.95 -2.58 -5.97
C GLY A 59 1.24 -3.90 -5.62
N GLN A 60 1.15 -4.29 -4.36
CA GLN A 60 0.50 -5.53 -3.93
C GLN A 60 -0.99 -5.31 -3.64
N GLU A 61 -1.76 -6.39 -3.78
CA GLU A 61 -3.14 -6.44 -3.28
C GLU A 61 -3.10 -6.59 -1.74
N VAL A 62 -3.85 -5.75 -1.05
CA VAL A 62 -3.96 -5.71 0.40
C VAL A 62 -5.42 -5.71 0.82
N THR A 63 -5.70 -6.25 2.00
CA THR A 63 -6.96 -6.03 2.72
C THR A 63 -6.64 -5.18 3.93
N VAL A 64 -7.26 -4.01 4.04
CA VAL A 64 -7.09 -3.08 5.17
C VAL A 64 -8.42 -2.87 5.87
N GLU A 65 -8.39 -2.62 7.16
CA GLU A 65 -9.54 -2.19 7.95
C GLU A 65 -9.20 -0.88 8.67
N GLY A 66 -10.18 0.01 8.78
CA GLY A 66 -10.03 1.26 9.52
C GLY A 66 -11.33 2.04 9.58
N VAL A 67 -11.39 3.04 10.46
CA VAL A 67 -12.59 3.90 10.61
C VAL A 67 -12.59 4.94 9.50
N CYS A 68 -13.64 4.96 8.69
CA CYS A 68 -13.78 5.96 7.63
C CYS A 68 -14.23 7.32 8.22
N THR A 69 -13.36 8.32 8.11
CA THR A 69 -13.58 9.66 8.69
C THR A 69 -14.18 10.65 7.71
N HIS A 70 -13.94 10.43 6.42
CA HIS A 70 -14.29 11.39 5.41
C HIS A 70 -14.57 10.68 4.10
N THR A 71 -15.65 11.10 3.44
CA THR A 71 -15.91 10.79 2.04
C THR A 71 -15.84 12.10 1.26
N CYS A 72 -15.04 12.14 0.19
CA CYS A 72 -14.91 13.37 -0.61
C CYS A 72 -16.25 13.80 -1.22
N LYS A 73 -16.58 15.10 -1.09
CA LYS A 73 -17.80 15.71 -1.66
C LYS A 73 -17.87 15.65 -3.20
N HIS A 74 -16.73 15.43 -3.87
CA HIS A 74 -16.62 15.28 -5.32
C HIS A 74 -17.06 13.88 -5.79
N GLY A 75 -18.31 13.52 -5.52
CA GLY A 75 -18.93 12.28 -5.99
C GLY A 75 -18.55 11.02 -5.22
N ALA A 76 -18.12 11.14 -3.96
CA ALA A 76 -17.81 10.02 -3.08
C ALA A 76 -16.79 9.02 -3.66
N LYS A 77 -15.90 9.48 -4.54
CA LYS A 77 -14.89 8.63 -5.19
C LYS A 77 -13.69 8.31 -4.29
N LYS A 78 -13.61 8.94 -3.13
CA LYS A 78 -12.51 8.80 -2.17
C LYS A 78 -13.05 8.72 -0.75
N ILE A 79 -12.53 7.79 0.03
CA ILE A 79 -12.69 7.75 1.48
C ILE A 79 -11.32 7.83 2.16
N PHE A 80 -11.33 8.17 3.45
CA PHE A 80 -10.13 8.25 4.28
C PHE A 80 -10.33 7.38 5.50
N LEU A 81 -9.49 6.34 5.63
CA LEU A 81 -9.49 5.45 6.78
C LEU A 81 -8.44 5.94 7.78
N MET A 82 -8.85 6.24 9.01
CA MET A 82 -7.90 6.52 10.10
C MET A 82 -7.31 5.22 10.63
N GLY A 83 -6.10 5.32 11.19
CA GLY A 83 -5.48 4.24 11.97
C GLY A 83 -5.99 4.19 13.39
N SER A 84 -5.13 3.77 14.31
CA SER A 84 -5.48 3.70 15.74
C SER A 84 -5.85 5.07 16.33
N ASP A 85 -5.38 6.15 15.71
CA ASP A 85 -5.75 7.53 16.01
C ASP A 85 -5.84 8.41 14.74
N ASP A 86 -6.06 9.71 14.92
CA ASP A 86 -6.22 10.68 13.83
C ASP A 86 -4.89 11.24 13.27
N THR A 87 -3.76 10.68 13.69
CA THR A 87 -2.42 11.04 13.21
C THR A 87 -2.07 10.33 11.91
N GLN A 88 -2.59 9.11 11.71
CA GLN A 88 -2.37 8.31 10.52
C GLN A 88 -3.66 8.09 9.76
N THR A 89 -3.61 8.30 8.44
CA THR A 89 -4.78 8.16 7.57
C THR A 89 -4.34 7.68 6.21
N ILE A 90 -5.05 6.71 5.65
CA ILE A 90 -4.86 6.23 4.28
C ILE A 90 -6.03 6.67 3.39
N ARG A 91 -5.70 7.26 2.23
CA ARG A 91 -6.67 7.57 1.18
C ARG A 91 -7.02 6.27 0.44
N VAL A 92 -8.31 6.03 0.25
CA VAL A 92 -8.82 4.95 -0.59
C VAL A 92 -9.62 5.55 -1.74
N GLU A 93 -9.29 5.17 -2.96
CA GLU A 93 -9.98 5.60 -4.18
C GLU A 93 -10.88 4.47 -4.70
N ALA A 94 -12.09 4.82 -5.13
CA ALA A 94 -13.10 3.84 -5.55
C ALA A 94 -12.71 3.12 -6.86
N GLY A 95 -11.87 3.71 -7.70
CA GLY A 95 -11.46 3.12 -8.98
C GLY A 95 -12.67 2.69 -9.82
N ALA A 96 -12.70 1.42 -10.20
CA ALA A 96 -13.80 0.82 -10.97
C ALA A 96 -15.13 0.69 -10.19
N LEU A 97 -15.11 0.78 -8.86
CA LEU A 97 -16.33 0.78 -8.03
C LEU A 97 -17.16 2.05 -8.22
N GLY A 98 -16.56 3.12 -8.77
CA GLY A 98 -17.24 4.37 -9.08
C GLY A 98 -17.37 5.31 -7.88
N ALA A 99 -18.06 4.88 -6.82
CA ALA A 99 -18.27 5.68 -5.61
C ALA A 99 -18.46 4.80 -4.36
N PHE A 100 -18.14 5.35 -3.19
CA PHE A 100 -18.42 4.73 -1.89
C PHE A 100 -19.82 5.12 -1.38
N ASP A 101 -20.44 4.22 -0.63
CA ASP A 101 -21.70 4.48 0.08
C ASP A 101 -21.47 5.54 1.18
N ALA A 102 -22.42 6.47 1.35
CA ALA A 102 -22.37 7.48 2.39
C ALA A 102 -22.29 6.87 3.82
N LYS A 103 -22.80 5.64 3.99
CA LYS A 103 -22.70 4.86 5.22
C LYS A 103 -21.27 4.50 5.61
N CYS A 104 -20.28 4.64 4.73
CA CYS A 104 -18.89 4.44 5.11
C CYS A 104 -18.47 5.43 6.21
N VAL A 105 -18.96 6.68 6.19
CA VAL A 105 -18.55 7.70 7.17
C VAL A 105 -18.98 7.31 8.58
N ASN A 106 -18.03 7.34 9.51
CA ASN A 106 -18.16 6.91 10.91
C ASN A 106 -18.34 5.40 11.12
N SER A 107 -18.10 4.58 10.11
CA SER A 107 -18.09 3.13 10.23
C SER A 107 -16.69 2.56 10.05
N ILE A 108 -16.48 1.34 10.57
CA ILE A 108 -15.32 0.54 10.24
C ILE A 108 -15.54 -0.01 8.84
N VAL A 109 -14.60 0.26 7.93
CA VAL A 109 -14.66 -0.19 6.54
C VAL A 109 -13.47 -1.11 6.29
N ARG A 110 -13.77 -2.32 5.84
CA ARG A 110 -12.77 -3.23 5.30
C ARG A 110 -12.68 -3.02 3.80
N VAL A 111 -11.48 -2.77 3.30
CA VAL A 111 -11.22 -2.51 1.88
C VAL A 111 -10.22 -3.53 1.37
N LYS A 112 -10.56 -4.17 0.25
CA LYS A 112 -9.60 -4.94 -0.55
C LYS A 112 -9.22 -4.12 -1.78
N GLY A 113 -7.93 -3.98 -2.04
CA GLY A 113 -7.46 -3.21 -3.19
C GLY A 113 -5.97 -3.26 -3.37
N TYR A 114 -5.46 -2.51 -4.35
CA TYR A 114 -4.02 -2.43 -4.60
C TYR A 114 -3.43 -1.22 -3.90
N LEU A 115 -2.38 -1.44 -3.11
CA LEU A 115 -1.61 -0.33 -2.53
C LEU A 115 -0.79 0.33 -3.64
N LYS A 116 -1.04 1.60 -3.91
CA LYS A 116 -0.33 2.39 -4.90
C LYS A 116 0.65 3.32 -4.19
N GLU A 117 1.81 3.53 -4.82
CA GLU A 117 2.77 4.55 -4.43
C GLU A 117 2.69 5.72 -5.42
N GLN A 118 2.46 6.92 -4.92
CA GLN A 118 2.61 8.17 -5.64
C GLN A 118 3.91 8.84 -5.17
N ARG A 119 4.86 9.02 -6.09
CA ARG A 119 6.12 9.70 -5.80
C ARG A 119 6.02 11.17 -6.16
N ILE A 120 6.59 12.01 -5.31
CA ILE A 120 6.86 13.42 -5.59
C ILE A 120 8.38 13.57 -5.67
N ASP A 121 8.88 13.79 -6.87
CA ASP A 121 10.29 14.04 -7.19
C ASP A 121 10.46 15.42 -7.85
N GLU A 122 11.69 15.80 -8.17
CA GLU A 122 11.96 17.10 -8.79
C GLU A 122 11.28 17.26 -10.16
N ALA A 123 11.14 16.17 -10.94
CA ALA A 123 10.47 16.23 -12.24
C ALA A 123 8.97 16.50 -12.09
N TYR A 124 8.31 15.84 -11.12
CA TYR A 124 6.93 16.12 -10.77
C TYR A 124 6.74 17.58 -10.35
N LEU A 125 7.64 18.11 -9.51
CA LEU A 125 7.54 19.49 -9.03
C LEU A 125 7.74 20.51 -10.16
N GLN A 126 8.65 20.25 -11.11
CA GLN A 126 8.84 21.11 -12.29
C GLN A 126 7.62 21.14 -13.20
N GLU A 127 6.98 19.99 -13.43
CA GLU A 127 5.73 19.91 -14.18
C GLU A 127 4.61 20.68 -13.47
N TRP A 128 4.51 20.54 -12.13
CA TRP A 128 3.52 21.29 -11.36
C TRP A 128 3.77 22.81 -11.43
N GLU A 129 5.02 23.27 -11.36
CA GLU A 129 5.36 24.68 -11.59
C GLU A 129 4.98 25.17 -12.98
N ALA A 130 5.24 24.37 -14.01
CA ALA A 130 4.86 24.69 -15.39
C ALA A 130 3.34 24.84 -15.53
N GLN A 131 2.57 23.95 -14.90
CA GLN A 131 1.10 24.04 -14.89
C GLN A 131 0.59 25.26 -14.14
N ILE A 132 1.16 25.61 -12.99
CA ILE A 132 0.81 26.83 -12.25
C ILE A 132 1.07 28.06 -13.12
N ASN A 133 2.22 28.12 -13.79
CA ASN A 133 2.57 29.23 -14.69
C ASN A 133 1.59 29.30 -15.87
N ALA A 134 1.27 28.17 -16.50
CA ALA A 134 0.30 28.11 -17.61
C ALA A 134 -1.15 28.42 -17.18
N GLN A 135 -1.53 28.08 -15.95
CA GLN A 135 -2.84 28.40 -15.36
C GLN A 135 -2.92 29.85 -14.87
N SER A 136 -1.80 30.47 -14.48
CA SER A 136 -1.76 31.89 -14.15
C SER A 136 -2.14 32.80 -15.34
N GLU A 137 -2.00 32.28 -16.57
CA GLU A 137 -2.43 32.93 -17.81
C GLU A 137 -3.93 32.72 -18.13
N LYS A 138 -4.62 31.81 -17.43
CA LYS A 138 -6.06 31.50 -17.61
C LYS A 138 -6.80 31.60 -16.27
N LYS A 139 -7.41 32.77 -15.99
CA LYS A 139 -8.19 32.98 -14.76
C LYS A 139 -9.31 31.93 -14.56
N HIS A 140 -9.29 31.35 -13.36
CA HIS A 140 -10.27 30.50 -12.66
C HIS A 140 -10.67 29.15 -13.29
N GLY A 141 -10.35 28.10 -12.55
CA GLY A 141 -11.01 26.80 -12.61
C GLY A 141 -10.51 25.93 -11.45
N GLU A 142 -11.34 25.76 -10.42
CA GLU A 142 -11.15 24.90 -9.25
C GLU A 142 -10.89 23.45 -9.69
N GLY A 143 -9.64 23.08 -9.90
CA GLY A 143 -9.28 21.76 -10.41
C GLY A 143 -7.81 21.48 -10.18
N GLU A 144 -7.51 20.94 -9.00
CA GLU A 144 -6.24 20.34 -8.53
C GLU A 144 -6.04 20.56 -7.02
N GLU A 145 -6.92 21.31 -6.34
CA GLU A 145 -6.87 21.38 -4.88
C GLU A 145 -7.52 20.13 -4.28
N GLY A 146 -6.70 19.13 -3.95
CA GLY A 146 -7.11 18.02 -3.09
C GLY A 146 -7.84 18.52 -1.84
N CYS A 147 -8.76 17.72 -1.28
CA CYS A 147 -9.52 18.16 -0.10
C CYS A 147 -8.57 18.38 1.10
N SER A 148 -9.02 19.11 2.12
CA SER A 148 -8.22 19.41 3.32
C SER A 148 -7.64 18.15 3.98
N THR A 149 -8.40 17.06 4.02
CA THR A 149 -7.93 15.75 4.54
C THR A 149 -6.78 15.19 3.69
N GLU A 150 -6.86 15.30 2.36
CA GLU A 150 -5.80 14.86 1.45
C GLU A 150 -4.53 15.69 1.64
N LYS A 151 -4.67 17.02 1.77
CA LYS A 151 -3.57 17.94 2.05
C LYS A 151 -2.91 17.61 3.40
N LYS A 152 -3.70 17.35 4.45
CA LYS A 152 -3.20 16.92 5.77
C LYS A 152 -2.42 15.61 5.66
N ALA A 153 -2.96 14.62 4.96
CA ALA A 153 -2.33 13.30 4.78
C ALA A 153 -0.98 13.39 4.03
N ARG A 154 -0.82 14.37 3.13
CA ARG A 154 0.46 14.66 2.46
C ARG A 154 1.38 15.61 3.23
N GLY A 155 0.95 16.10 4.39
CA GLY A 155 1.68 17.08 5.19
C GLY A 155 1.83 18.44 4.51
N GLU A 156 0.91 18.83 3.63
CA GLU A 156 0.89 20.16 3.02
C GLU A 156 0.42 21.21 4.04
N THR A 157 1.28 22.17 4.35
CA THR A 157 1.00 23.23 5.35
C THR A 157 0.97 24.63 4.75
N ALA A 158 1.56 24.82 3.57
CA ALA A 158 1.66 26.13 2.95
C ALA A 158 0.39 26.55 2.19
N ALA A 159 0.11 27.85 2.18
CA ALA A 159 -1.14 28.41 1.67
C ALA A 159 -1.18 28.50 0.13
N THR A 160 -0.04 28.69 -0.53
CA THR A 160 0.02 28.81 -2.00
C THR A 160 0.64 27.57 -2.63
N SER A 161 0.31 27.30 -3.90
CA SER A 161 0.91 26.17 -4.63
C SER A 161 2.43 26.33 -4.79
N ALA A 162 2.94 27.55 -4.99
CA ALA A 162 4.37 27.82 -5.08
C ALA A 162 5.09 27.51 -3.75
N ASP A 163 4.53 27.95 -2.61
CA ASP A 163 5.11 27.66 -1.30
C ASP A 163 5.06 26.17 -0.96
N ARG A 164 4.00 25.47 -1.39
CA ARG A 164 3.89 24.00 -1.24
C ARG A 164 4.98 23.27 -2.02
N ILE A 165 5.27 23.70 -3.25
CA ILE A 165 6.37 23.14 -4.06
C ILE A 165 7.71 23.35 -3.36
N ALA A 166 7.97 24.55 -2.84
CA ALA A 166 9.19 24.83 -2.08
C ALA A 166 9.32 23.95 -0.83
N ASP A 167 8.23 23.75 -0.08
CA ASP A 167 8.18 22.85 1.08
C ASP A 167 8.45 21.39 0.68
N PHE A 168 7.86 20.90 -0.43
CA PHE A 168 8.17 19.58 -0.95
C PHE A 168 9.64 19.43 -1.35
N ARG A 169 10.26 20.43 -2.00
CA ARG A 169 11.70 20.40 -2.31
C ARG A 169 12.55 20.32 -1.05
N ALA A 170 12.22 21.10 -0.02
CA ALA A 170 12.92 21.05 1.26
C ALA A 170 12.82 19.66 1.93
N LYS A 171 11.61 19.06 1.92
CA LYS A 171 11.37 17.71 2.42
C LYS A 171 12.10 16.64 1.61
N ILE A 172 12.17 16.78 0.28
CA ILE A 172 12.95 15.88 -0.60
C ILE A 172 14.44 15.96 -0.26
N ALA A 173 15.00 17.17 -0.10
CA ALA A 173 16.39 17.35 0.28
C ALA A 173 16.70 16.68 1.63
N ALA A 174 15.85 16.90 2.64
CA ALA A 174 15.98 16.24 3.93
C ALA A 174 15.82 14.71 3.84
N ASN A 175 14.93 14.21 2.98
CA ASN A 175 14.75 12.78 2.78
C ASN A 175 15.97 12.13 2.09
N LYS A 176 16.61 12.85 1.16
CA LYS A 176 17.84 12.43 0.50
C LYS A 176 18.99 12.31 1.49
N GLU A 177 19.12 13.27 2.40
CA GLU A 177 20.14 13.20 3.47
C GLU A 177 19.91 12.01 4.42
N LYS A 178 18.65 11.72 4.78
CA LYS A 178 18.29 10.67 5.74
C LYS A 178 18.28 9.26 5.15
N SER A 179 17.84 9.11 3.90
CA SER A 179 17.52 7.81 3.31
C SER A 179 18.18 7.56 1.95
N GLY A 180 18.85 8.56 1.37
CA GLY A 180 19.39 8.50 0.01
C GLY A 180 18.36 8.65 -1.11
N LYS A 181 17.06 8.76 -0.78
CA LYS A 181 15.98 8.91 -1.75
C LYS A 181 15.73 10.39 -2.08
N ASP A 182 15.79 10.72 -3.36
CA ASP A 182 15.55 12.05 -3.92
C ASP A 182 14.08 12.29 -4.30
N TYR A 183 13.16 11.62 -3.59
CA TYR A 183 11.72 11.73 -3.75
C TYR A 183 11.01 11.49 -2.42
N LEU A 184 9.73 11.87 -2.35
CA LEU A 184 8.82 11.51 -1.26
C LEU A 184 7.81 10.48 -1.77
N SER A 185 7.46 9.51 -0.92
CA SER A 185 6.46 8.49 -1.21
C SER A 185 5.17 8.76 -0.45
N PHE A 186 4.06 8.84 -1.16
CA PHE A 186 2.71 8.86 -0.61
C PHE A 186 1.96 7.61 -1.04
N TYR A 187 1.20 7.01 -0.14
CA TYR A 187 0.51 5.77 -0.43
C TYR A 187 -1.00 5.97 -0.40
N TYR A 188 -1.69 5.25 -1.27
CA TYR A 188 -3.14 5.19 -1.31
C TYR A 188 -3.59 3.83 -1.80
N ILE A 189 -4.84 3.46 -1.54
CA ILE A 189 -5.41 2.19 -2.02
C ILE A 189 -6.34 2.48 -3.17
N GLU A 190 -6.19 1.74 -4.27
CA GLU A 190 -7.20 1.65 -5.32
C GLU A 190 -8.09 0.45 -5.02
N ALA A 191 -9.34 0.71 -4.61
CA ALA A 191 -10.25 -0.32 -4.13
C ALA A 191 -10.76 -1.22 -5.26
N THR A 192 -10.82 -2.51 -4.97
CA THR A 192 -11.45 -3.54 -5.81
C THR A 192 -12.73 -4.07 -5.20
N SER A 193 -12.85 -4.03 -3.87
CA SER A 193 -14.08 -4.27 -3.12
C SER A 193 -13.98 -3.62 -1.73
N TYR A 194 -15.13 -3.43 -1.08
CA TYR A 194 -15.18 -3.03 0.34
C TYR A 194 -16.45 -3.54 1.01
N ASP A 195 -16.41 -3.64 2.33
CA ASP A 195 -17.53 -3.98 3.19
C ASP A 195 -17.51 -3.13 4.47
N ILE A 196 -18.70 -2.64 4.85
CA ILE A 196 -18.90 -1.91 6.11
C ILE A 196 -19.11 -2.96 7.19
N GLN A 197 -18.28 -2.95 8.23
CA GLN A 197 -18.41 -3.88 9.35
C GLN A 197 -19.58 -3.47 10.25
N GLU A 198 -20.35 -4.46 10.72
CA GLU A 198 -21.45 -4.29 11.68
C GLU A 198 -20.98 -4.17 13.13
#